data_AF-A0A940EQX6-F1
#
_entry.id   AF-A0A940EQX6-F1
#
_cell.length_a   1.000
_cell.length_b   1.000
_cell.length_c   1.000
_cell.angle_alpha   90.00
_cell.angle_beta   90.00
_cell.angle_gamma   90.00
#
_symmetry.space_group_name_H-M   'P 1'
#
loop_
_entity.id
_entity.type
_entity.pdbx_description
1 polymer ?
#
loop_
_entity_poly.entity_id
_entity_poly.type
_entity_poly.pdbx_seq_one_letter_code
_entity_poly.pdbx_strand_id
1 'polypeptide(L)'
;MEFINKNKTAIAVSIISTIVFLYILQPLLEFIGVAFISFASYINTSYVDKIYAQISHLELLNYGLFFYTVFSSCLISVLLTTIFALWKKEKTTSEDETENNKKSPKLKRLTALALVITTLFILSISTRIYQFSILTSFKQHFRIIAAYIPEQEEENILSQWSLMQSKEDYELVQKKIENIAKDNGIKLPSNAIYSLNSI
;
A
#
# COMPACT_ATOMS: atom_id res chain seq x y z
N MET A 1 -6.04 61.58 2.39
CA MET A 1 -6.59 61.23 3.72
C MET A 1 -7.97 60.57 3.64
N GLU A 2 -8.85 60.96 2.71
CA GLU A 2 -10.18 60.32 2.52
C GLU A 2 -10.14 58.82 2.23
N PHE A 3 -9.21 58.35 1.39
CA PHE A 3 -9.10 56.93 1.01
C PHE A 3 -8.84 56.01 2.20
N ILE A 4 -7.96 56.43 3.12
CA ILE A 4 -7.65 55.68 4.35
C ILE A 4 -8.89 55.66 5.24
N ASN A 5 -9.54 56.82 5.44
CA ASN A 5 -10.77 56.88 6.24
C ASN A 5 -11.90 55.99 5.69
N LYS A 6 -12.08 55.95 4.37
CA LYS A 6 -13.12 55.15 3.70
C LYS A 6 -12.87 53.64 3.81
N ASN A 7 -11.61 53.20 3.88
CA ASN A 7 -11.21 51.79 3.86
C ASN A 7 -10.57 51.29 5.17
N LYS A 8 -10.67 52.06 6.26
CA LYS A 8 -10.08 51.74 7.58
C LYS A 8 -10.42 50.34 8.08
N THR A 9 -11.66 49.91 7.90
CA THR A 9 -12.14 48.58 8.30
C THR A 9 -11.50 47.46 7.48
N ALA A 10 -11.41 47.63 6.16
CA ALA A 10 -10.76 46.67 5.28
C ALA A 10 -9.27 46.53 5.61
N ILE A 11 -8.58 47.65 5.86
CA ILE A 11 -7.17 47.66 6.26
C ILE A 11 -6.99 46.97 7.62
N ALA A 12 -7.82 47.30 8.62
CA ALA A 12 -7.75 46.67 9.95
C ALA A 12 -8.02 45.16 9.88
N VAL A 13 -9.03 44.74 9.12
CA VAL A 13 -9.36 43.32 8.92
C VAL A 13 -8.22 42.59 8.21
N SER A 14 -7.58 43.20 7.20
CA SER A 14 -6.43 42.57 6.55
C SER A 14 -5.24 42.38 7.50
N ILE A 15 -4.94 43.38 8.34
CA ILE A 15 -3.83 43.30 9.31
C ILE A 15 -4.14 42.23 10.35
N ILE A 16 -5.35 42.21 10.91
CA ILE A 16 -5.76 41.21 11.89
C ILE A 16 -5.76 39.82 11.28
N SER A 17 -6.25 39.66 10.05
CA SER A 17 -6.25 38.39 9.32
C SER A 17 -4.82 37.88 9.11
N THR A 18 -3.89 38.74 8.70
CA THR A 18 -2.48 38.37 8.53
C THR A 18 -1.83 37.95 9.86
N ILE A 19 -2.11 38.66 10.96
CA ILE A 19 -1.59 38.29 12.29
C ILE A 19 -2.16 36.95 12.73
N VAL A 20 -3.48 36.75 12.61
CA VAL A 20 -4.13 35.47 12.95
C VAL A 20 -3.56 34.34 12.08
N PHE A 21 -3.37 34.59 10.78
CA PHE A 21 -2.80 33.59 9.88
C PHE A 21 -1.37 33.21 10.28
N LEU A 22 -0.49 34.18 10.46
CA LEU A 22 0.93 33.94 10.73
C LEU A 22 1.19 33.32 12.10
N TYR A 23 0.47 33.78 13.13
CA TYR A 23 0.75 33.37 14.51
C TYR A 23 -0.13 32.22 15.00
N ILE A 24 -1.26 31.95 14.35
CA ILE A 24 -2.19 30.90 14.77
C ILE A 24 -2.33 29.85 13.68
N LEU A 25 -2.71 30.25 12.46
CA LEU A 25 -3.07 29.28 11.42
C LEU A 25 -1.86 28.54 10.87
N GLN A 26 -0.77 29.25 10.55
CA GLN A 26 0.46 28.69 10.01
C GLN A 26 1.12 27.67 10.96
N PRO A 27 1.43 28.00 12.24
CA PRO A 27 2.04 27.02 13.14
C PRO A 27 1.12 25.83 13.42
N LEU A 28 -0.20 26.04 13.43
CA LEU A 28 -1.16 24.95 13.55
C LEU A 28 -1.13 24.02 12.34
N LEU A 29 -1.09 24.58 11.11
CA LEU A 29 -0.98 23.82 9.87
C LEU A 29 0.34 23.04 9.80
N GLU A 30 1.46 23.66 10.17
CA GLU A 30 2.76 23.01 10.24
C GLU A 30 2.77 21.86 11.25
N PHE A 31 2.21 22.09 12.45
CA PHE A 31 2.09 21.06 13.48
C PHE A 31 1.24 19.87 12.99
N ILE A 32 0.07 20.13 12.41
CA ILE A 32 -0.82 19.09 11.87
C ILE A 32 -0.12 18.35 10.73
N GLY A 33 0.58 19.06 9.85
CA GLY A 33 1.31 18.48 8.73
C GLY A 33 2.41 17.53 9.19
N VAL A 34 3.26 17.96 10.12
CA VAL A 34 4.32 17.12 10.68
C VAL A 34 3.73 15.93 11.43
N ALA A 35 2.72 16.15 12.28
CA ALA A 35 2.06 15.07 13.01
C ALA A 35 1.44 14.03 12.06
N PHE A 36 0.80 14.47 10.98
CA PHE A 36 0.22 13.59 9.97
C PHE A 36 1.31 12.79 9.25
N ILE A 37 2.41 13.42 8.83
CA ILE A 37 3.52 12.73 8.16
C ILE A 37 4.17 11.72 9.11
N SER A 38 4.44 12.09 10.36
CA SER A 38 5.01 11.17 11.35
C SER A 38 4.10 9.97 11.61
N PHE A 39 2.79 10.21 11.72
CA PHE A 39 1.82 9.13 11.90
C PHE A 39 1.73 8.22 10.67
N ALA A 40 1.66 8.80 9.47
CA ALA A 40 1.63 8.05 8.22
C ALA A 40 2.92 7.22 8.03
N SER A 41 4.08 7.81 8.34
CA SER A 41 5.37 7.11 8.30
C SER A 41 5.39 5.96 9.30
N TYR A 42 4.91 6.16 10.53
CA TYR A 42 4.85 5.11 11.53
C TYR A 42 3.99 3.92 11.09
N ILE A 43 2.80 4.19 10.52
CA ILE A 43 1.93 3.15 9.96
C ILE A 43 2.63 2.44 8.81
N ASN A 44 3.23 3.19 7.89
CA ASN A 44 3.90 2.64 6.72
C ASN A 44 5.07 1.73 7.10
N THR A 45 5.99 2.22 7.94
CA THR A 45 7.14 1.43 8.42
C THR A 45 6.66 0.18 9.15
N SER A 46 5.70 0.30 10.07
CA SER A 46 5.13 -0.86 10.78
C SER A 46 4.48 -1.88 9.83
N TYR A 47 3.85 -1.42 8.76
CA TYR A 47 3.24 -2.28 7.76
C TYR A 47 4.30 -2.98 6.89
N VAL A 48 5.32 -2.25 6.46
CA VAL A 48 6.45 -2.79 5.67
C VAL A 48 7.25 -3.80 6.50
N ASP A 49 7.58 -3.50 7.75
CA ASP A 49 8.33 -4.41 8.62
C ASP A 49 7.58 -5.72 8.84
N LYS A 50 6.26 -5.67 9.00
CA LYS A 50 5.42 -6.88 9.06
C LYS A 50 5.50 -7.72 7.79
N ILE A 51 5.64 -7.10 6.62
CA ILE A 51 5.82 -7.84 5.36
C ILE A 51 7.16 -8.59 5.40
N TYR A 52 8.24 -7.93 5.82
CA TYR A 52 9.56 -8.53 5.93
C TYR A 52 9.62 -9.65 6.98
N ALA A 53 9.04 -9.42 8.15
CA ALA A 53 8.88 -10.45 9.17
C ALA A 53 8.04 -11.65 8.69
N GLN A 54 7.11 -11.48 7.76
CA GLN A 54 6.34 -12.60 7.20
C GLN A 54 7.12 -13.43 6.18
N ILE A 55 8.00 -12.81 5.40
CA ILE A 55 8.79 -13.54 4.39
C ILE A 55 10.04 -14.22 4.98
N SER A 56 10.45 -13.86 6.21
CA SER A 56 11.56 -14.49 6.93
C SER A 56 11.33 -16.00 7.14
N HIS A 57 10.06 -16.43 7.19
CA HIS A 57 9.67 -17.83 7.32
C HIS A 57 10.03 -18.74 6.13
N LEU A 58 10.62 -18.21 5.05
CA LEU A 58 11.06 -18.93 3.83
C LEU A 58 9.96 -19.68 3.05
N GLU A 59 8.77 -19.77 3.62
CA GLU A 59 7.59 -20.37 3.05
C GLU A 59 6.41 -19.42 3.22
N LEU A 60 5.78 -19.07 2.10
CA LEU A 60 4.47 -18.44 2.14
C LEU A 60 3.45 -19.57 2.27
N LEU A 61 3.01 -19.81 3.49
CA LEU A 61 1.96 -20.79 3.80
C LEU A 61 0.74 -20.55 2.90
N ASN A 62 0.25 -21.62 2.26
CA ASN A 62 -1.08 -21.73 1.67
C ASN A 62 -1.40 -20.86 0.42
N TYR A 63 -0.55 -20.87 -0.62
CA TYR A 63 -0.88 -20.26 -1.92
C TYR A 63 -2.19 -20.77 -2.52
N GLY A 64 -2.45 -22.08 -2.42
CA GLY A 64 -3.68 -22.68 -2.93
C GLY A 64 -4.91 -22.08 -2.27
N LEU A 65 -4.89 -21.90 -0.94
CA LEU A 65 -5.98 -21.26 -0.22
C LEU A 65 -6.08 -19.77 -0.56
N PHE A 66 -4.97 -19.08 -0.79
CA PHE A 66 -5.02 -17.66 -1.18
C PHE A 66 -5.70 -17.47 -2.54
N PHE A 67 -5.25 -18.17 -3.59
CA PHE A 67 -5.87 -18.07 -4.91
C PHE A 67 -7.32 -18.57 -4.89
N TYR A 68 -7.61 -19.62 -4.12
CA TYR A 68 -8.96 -20.08 -3.89
C TYR A 68 -9.84 -19.00 -3.23
N THR A 69 -9.32 -18.28 -2.23
CA THR A 69 -10.04 -17.20 -1.54
C THR A 69 -10.26 -16.00 -2.47
N VAL A 70 -9.28 -15.64 -3.31
CA VAL A 70 -9.41 -14.58 -4.32
C VAL A 70 -10.43 -14.96 -5.38
N PHE A 71 -10.38 -16.19 -5.88
CA PHE A 71 -11.30 -16.68 -6.90
C PHE A 71 -12.73 -16.78 -6.37
N SER A 72 -12.91 -17.38 -5.19
CA SER A 72 -14.23 -17.50 -4.55
C SER A 72 -14.84 -16.14 -4.20
N SER A 73 -14.05 -15.18 -3.69
CA SER A 73 -14.52 -13.82 -3.41
C SER A 73 -14.93 -13.06 -4.68
N CYS A 74 -14.20 -13.24 -5.79
CA CYS A 74 -14.58 -12.69 -7.09
C CYS A 74 -15.93 -13.25 -7.56
N LEU A 75 -16.12 -14.57 -7.48
CA LEU A 75 -17.39 -15.23 -7.84
C LEU A 75 -18.56 -14.73 -6.97
N ILE A 76 -18.35 -14.59 -5.66
CA ILE A 76 -19.36 -14.06 -4.73
C ILE A 76 -19.71 -12.61 -5.10
N SER A 77 -18.72 -11.79 -5.42
CA SER A 77 -18.95 -10.40 -5.85
C SER A 77 -19.79 -10.33 -7.12
N VAL A 78 -19.46 -11.15 -8.13
CA VAL A 78 -20.25 -11.21 -9.38
C VAL A 78 -21.68 -11.65 -9.09
N LEU A 79 -21.88 -12.71 -8.31
CA LEU A 79 -23.21 -13.19 -7.91
C LEU A 79 -24.03 -12.12 -7.18
N LEU A 80 -23.43 -11.40 -6.23
CA LEU A 80 -24.13 -10.34 -5.51
C LEU A 80 -24.52 -9.19 -6.46
N THR A 81 -23.66 -8.83 -7.41
CA THR A 81 -23.98 -7.78 -8.40
C THR A 81 -25.08 -8.20 -9.37
N THR A 82 -25.12 -9.47 -9.80
CA THR A 82 -26.16 -9.97 -10.72
C THR A 82 -27.51 -10.12 -10.02
N ILE A 83 -27.55 -10.70 -8.81
CA ILE A 83 -28.78 -10.77 -7.99
C ILE A 83 -29.34 -9.37 -7.77
N PHE A 84 -28.47 -8.42 -7.43
CA PHE A 84 -28.88 -7.04 -7.21
C PHE A 84 -29.37 -6.33 -8.49
N ALA A 85 -28.75 -6.61 -9.65
CA ALA A 85 -29.20 -6.08 -10.94
C ALA A 85 -30.57 -6.65 -11.33
N LEU A 86 -30.83 -7.93 -11.06
CA LEU A 86 -32.12 -8.57 -11.31
C LEU A 86 -33.23 -8.00 -10.40
N TRP A 87 -32.95 -7.83 -9.10
CA TRP A 87 -33.88 -7.17 -8.17
C TRP A 87 -34.21 -5.72 -8.58
N LYS A 88 -33.23 -5.00 -9.14
CA LYS A 88 -33.48 -3.65 -9.67
C LYS A 88 -34.40 -3.69 -10.87
N LYS A 89 -34.17 -4.63 -11.80
CA LYS A 89 -34.98 -4.79 -13.02
C LYS A 89 -36.44 -5.11 -12.68
N GLU A 90 -36.68 -6.01 -11.73
CA GLU A 90 -38.01 -6.41 -11.27
C GLU A 90 -38.80 -5.23 -10.67
N LYS A 91 -38.14 -4.35 -9.90
CA LYS A 91 -38.79 -3.13 -9.40
C LYS A 91 -39.10 -2.09 -10.49
N THR A 92 -38.24 -1.93 -11.50
CA THR A 92 -38.50 -1.00 -12.61
C THR A 92 -39.63 -1.45 -13.52
N THR A 93 -39.88 -2.76 -13.67
CA THR A 93 -40.98 -3.25 -14.54
C THR A 93 -42.36 -3.09 -13.89
N SER A 94 -42.43 -2.85 -12.57
CA SER A 94 -43.70 -2.66 -11.85
C SER A 94 -44.09 -1.19 -11.65
N GLU A 95 -43.24 -0.23 -11.99
CA GLU A 95 -43.46 1.21 -11.79
C GLU A 95 -42.99 2.00 -13.02
N ASP A 96 -43.61 1.78 -14.18
CA ASP A 96 -43.63 2.79 -15.24
C ASP A 96 -44.79 3.75 -14.97
N GLU A 97 -44.51 4.79 -14.19
CA GLU A 97 -44.99 6.17 -14.41
C GLU A 97 -44.39 7.11 -13.35
N THR A 98 -43.90 8.26 -13.79
CA THR A 98 -43.32 9.40 -13.02
C THR A 98 -41.87 9.30 -12.48
N GLU A 99 -40.95 9.76 -13.33
CA GLU A 99 -40.17 10.98 -13.09
C GLU A 99 -39.46 11.14 -11.72
N ASN A 100 -38.32 10.46 -11.55
CA ASN A 100 -37.05 11.11 -11.22
C ASN A 100 -35.95 10.06 -11.07
N ASN A 101 -34.85 10.26 -11.80
CA ASN A 101 -33.64 9.44 -11.77
C ASN A 101 -32.82 9.64 -10.46
N LYS A 102 -33.48 9.65 -9.30
CA LYS A 102 -32.83 9.62 -8.00
C LYS A 102 -32.43 8.17 -7.71
N LYS A 103 -31.26 7.76 -8.22
CA LYS A 103 -30.55 6.56 -7.72
C LYS A 103 -30.65 6.58 -6.19
N SER A 104 -31.34 5.59 -5.62
CA SER A 104 -31.65 5.59 -4.19
C SER A 104 -30.36 5.76 -3.37
N PRO A 105 -30.37 6.51 -2.25
CA PRO A 105 -29.18 6.72 -1.43
C PRO A 105 -28.56 5.40 -0.93
N LYS A 106 -29.39 4.34 -0.83
CA LYS A 106 -28.95 2.97 -0.54
C LYS A 106 -28.05 2.41 -1.65
N LEU A 107 -28.35 2.67 -2.92
CA LEU A 107 -27.55 2.22 -4.06
C LEU A 107 -26.17 2.88 -4.08
N LYS A 108 -26.10 4.20 -3.86
CA LYS A 108 -24.82 4.93 -3.81
C LYS A 108 -23.93 4.43 -2.67
N ARG A 109 -24.52 4.13 -1.51
CA ARG A 109 -23.81 3.56 -0.36
C ARG A 109 -23.28 2.15 -0.64
N LEU A 110 -24.08 1.31 -1.30
CA LEU A 110 -23.69 -0.07 -1.63
C LEU A 110 -22.57 -0.10 -2.69
N THR A 111 -22.63 0.77 -3.70
CA THR A 111 -21.56 0.91 -4.70
C THR A 111 -20.28 1.47 -4.09
N ALA A 112 -20.37 2.44 -3.16
CA ALA A 112 -19.20 2.96 -2.46
C ALA A 112 -18.55 1.89 -1.57
N LEU A 113 -19.36 1.10 -0.85
CA LEU A 113 -18.89 -0.01 -0.04
C LEU A 113 -18.19 -1.08 -0.90
N ALA A 114 -18.80 -1.45 -2.03
CA ALA A 114 -18.20 -2.39 -2.97
C ALA A 114 -16.83 -1.88 -3.47
N LEU A 115 -16.72 -0.59 -3.82
CA LEU A 115 -15.48 0.01 -4.28
C LEU A 115 -14.38 -0.01 -3.20
N VAL A 116 -14.72 0.28 -1.93
CA VAL A 116 -13.79 0.18 -0.81
C VAL A 116 -13.31 -1.26 -0.62
N ILE A 117 -14.23 -2.22 -0.65
CA ILE A 117 -13.91 -3.65 -0.51
C ILE A 117 -12.97 -4.08 -1.65
N THR A 118 -13.29 -3.75 -2.90
CA THR A 118 -12.44 -4.07 -4.06
C THR A 118 -11.05 -3.45 -3.93
N THR A 119 -10.95 -2.22 -3.44
CA THR A 119 -9.66 -1.54 -3.23
C THR A 119 -8.82 -2.27 -2.18
N LEU A 120 -9.42 -2.64 -1.04
CA LEU A 120 -8.74 -3.43 0.00
C LEU A 120 -8.28 -4.81 -0.52
N PHE A 121 -9.08 -5.43 -1.37
CA PHE A 121 -8.71 -6.70 -2.02
C PHE A 121 -7.52 -6.54 -2.96
N ILE A 122 -7.51 -5.52 -3.82
CA ILE A 122 -6.39 -5.25 -4.73
C ILE A 122 -5.12 -5.02 -3.93
N LEU A 123 -5.18 -4.21 -2.86
CA LEU A 123 -4.05 -3.97 -1.97
C LEU A 123 -3.51 -5.27 -1.36
N SER A 124 -4.39 -6.16 -0.88
CA SER A 124 -4.01 -7.46 -0.33
C SER A 124 -3.30 -8.35 -1.36
N ILE A 125 -3.82 -8.40 -2.60
CA ILE A 125 -3.21 -9.17 -3.70
C ILE A 125 -1.83 -8.60 -4.06
N SER A 126 -1.71 -7.29 -4.22
CA SER A 126 -0.43 -6.63 -4.50
C SER A 126 0.60 -6.93 -3.42
N THR A 127 0.20 -6.92 -2.15
CA THR A 127 1.08 -7.26 -1.01
C THR A 127 1.63 -8.68 -1.12
N ARG A 128 0.78 -9.66 -1.47
CA ARG A 128 1.18 -11.06 -1.60
C ARG A 128 2.09 -11.28 -2.81
N ILE A 129 1.80 -10.66 -3.94
CA ILE A 129 2.66 -10.71 -5.13
C ILE A 129 4.04 -10.13 -4.80
N TYR A 130 4.08 -9.02 -4.06
CA TYR A 130 5.32 -8.41 -3.59
C TYR A 130 6.13 -9.36 -2.70
N GLN A 131 5.51 -9.96 -1.67
CA GLN A 131 6.14 -10.97 -0.81
C GLN A 131 6.72 -12.12 -1.62
N PHE A 132 5.94 -12.63 -2.57
CA PHE A 132 6.35 -13.74 -3.43
C PHE A 132 7.57 -13.39 -4.29
N SER A 133 7.57 -12.20 -4.86
CA SER A 133 8.68 -11.73 -5.69
C SER A 133 9.97 -11.60 -4.89
N ILE A 134 9.90 -11.05 -3.66
CA ILE A 134 11.08 -10.96 -2.78
C ILE A 134 11.62 -12.36 -2.48
N LEU A 135 10.75 -13.26 -2.01
CA LEU A 135 11.14 -14.61 -1.60
C LEU A 135 11.75 -15.39 -2.75
N THR A 136 11.13 -15.31 -3.93
CA THR A 136 11.61 -16.01 -5.13
C THR A 136 12.96 -15.47 -5.60
N SER A 137 13.12 -14.15 -5.59
CA SER A 137 14.40 -13.51 -5.95
C SER A 137 15.51 -13.92 -4.98
N PHE A 138 15.24 -13.89 -3.67
CA PHE A 138 16.20 -14.37 -2.67
C PHE A 138 16.59 -15.83 -2.92
N LYS A 139 15.62 -16.74 -3.05
CA LYS A 139 15.90 -18.17 -3.30
C LYS A 139 16.71 -18.38 -4.57
N GLN A 140 16.44 -17.61 -5.62
CA GLN A 140 17.20 -17.67 -6.87
C GLN A 140 18.63 -17.18 -6.68
N HIS A 141 18.84 -16.01 -6.08
CA HIS A 141 20.17 -15.46 -5.83
C HIS A 141 20.99 -16.35 -4.90
N PHE A 142 20.38 -16.80 -3.80
CA PHE A 142 20.99 -17.71 -2.84
C PHE A 142 21.45 -19.01 -3.51
N ARG A 143 20.58 -19.64 -4.33
CA ARG A 143 20.94 -20.85 -5.07
C ARG A 143 22.11 -20.64 -6.03
N ILE A 144 22.22 -19.46 -6.64
CA ILE A 144 23.33 -19.13 -7.54
C ILE A 144 24.64 -19.02 -6.76
N ILE A 145 24.64 -18.33 -5.62
CA ILE A 145 25.86 -18.12 -4.83
C ILE A 145 26.27 -19.34 -4.00
N ALA A 146 25.34 -20.23 -3.65
CA ALA A 146 25.59 -21.42 -2.80
C ALA A 146 26.79 -22.23 -3.28
N ALA A 147 26.92 -22.46 -4.60
CA ALA A 147 28.04 -23.20 -5.17
C ALA A 147 29.44 -22.55 -4.97
N TYR A 148 29.50 -21.31 -4.49
CA TYR A 148 30.71 -20.50 -4.37
C TYR A 148 31.03 -20.12 -2.91
N ILE A 149 30.25 -20.63 -1.95
CA ILE A 149 30.45 -20.35 -0.52
C ILE A 149 30.53 -21.66 0.28
N PRO A 150 31.21 -21.66 1.44
CA PRO A 150 31.20 -22.83 2.31
C PRO A 150 29.84 -23.00 2.98
N GLU A 151 29.47 -24.25 3.30
CA GLU A 151 28.21 -24.63 3.95
C GLU A 151 27.91 -23.82 5.22
N GLN A 152 28.93 -23.51 6.01
CA GLN A 152 28.78 -22.68 7.21
C GLN A 152 28.28 -21.26 6.91
N GLU A 153 28.68 -20.71 5.76
CA GLU A 153 28.26 -19.37 5.33
C GLU A 153 26.84 -19.40 4.76
N GLU A 154 26.45 -20.50 4.09
CA GLU A 154 25.08 -20.75 3.67
C GLU A 154 24.11 -20.73 4.85
N GLU A 155 24.41 -21.50 5.89
CA GLU A 155 23.61 -21.57 7.13
C GLU A 155 23.54 -20.21 7.83
N ASN A 156 24.62 -19.43 7.82
CA ASN A 156 24.62 -18.08 8.38
C ASN A 156 23.65 -17.16 7.63
N ILE A 157 23.68 -17.17 6.29
CA ILE A 157 22.77 -16.36 5.47
C ILE A 157 21.30 -16.76 5.70
N LEU A 158 21.02 -18.06 5.77
CA LEU A 158 19.67 -18.57 6.04
C LEU A 158 19.19 -18.20 7.45
N SER A 159 20.09 -18.25 8.44
CA SER A 159 19.80 -17.81 9.80
C SER A 159 19.46 -16.31 9.84
N GLN A 160 20.28 -15.47 9.19
CA GLN A 160 20.03 -14.03 9.09
C GLN A 160 18.69 -13.72 8.41
N TRP A 161 18.38 -14.43 7.32
CA TRP A 161 17.09 -14.32 6.66
C TRP A 161 15.92 -14.68 7.59
N SER A 162 16.06 -15.77 8.34
CA SER A 162 15.02 -16.27 9.24
C SER A 162 14.77 -15.36 10.45
N LEU A 163 15.78 -14.57 10.84
CA LEU A 163 15.71 -13.62 11.94
C LEU A 163 15.25 -12.22 11.52
N MET A 164 15.03 -11.99 10.23
CA MET A 164 14.64 -10.70 9.67
C MET A 164 13.31 -10.19 10.23
N GLN A 165 13.30 -8.92 10.66
CA GLN A 165 12.09 -8.25 11.17
C GLN A 165 11.74 -6.97 10.42
N SER A 166 12.68 -6.41 9.67
CA SER A 166 12.56 -5.11 9.02
C SER A 166 13.02 -5.12 7.57
N LYS A 167 12.75 -4.03 6.85
CA LYS A 167 13.29 -3.81 5.50
C LYS A 167 14.81 -3.66 5.52
N GLU A 168 15.35 -3.05 6.56
CA GLU A 168 16.78 -2.81 6.73
C GLU A 168 17.53 -4.14 6.88
N ASP A 169 16.99 -5.08 7.65
CA ASP A 169 17.54 -6.44 7.81
C ASP A 169 17.62 -7.17 6.45
N TYR A 170 16.57 -7.05 5.63
CA TYR A 170 16.55 -7.59 4.27
C TYR A 170 17.68 -7.01 3.41
N GLU A 171 17.85 -5.68 3.43
CA GLU A 171 18.87 -5.01 2.64
C GLU A 171 20.28 -5.44 3.04
N LEU A 172 20.51 -5.70 4.34
CA LEU A 172 21.78 -6.24 4.83
C LEU A 172 22.06 -7.64 4.27
N VAL A 173 21.07 -8.54 4.32
CA VAL A 173 21.21 -9.90 3.75
C VAL A 173 21.43 -9.84 2.24
N GLN A 174 20.66 -9.02 1.54
CA GLN A 174 20.75 -8.89 0.09
C GLN A 174 22.10 -8.30 -0.34
N LYS A 175 22.62 -7.30 0.39
CA LYS A 175 23.94 -6.73 0.15
C LYS A 175 25.06 -7.76 0.38
N LYS A 176 24.92 -8.62 1.38
CA LYS A 176 25.86 -9.72 1.62
C LYS A 176 25.92 -10.68 0.43
N ILE A 177 24.76 -11.08 -0.09
CA ILE A 177 24.64 -11.91 -1.31
C ILE A 177 25.28 -11.23 -2.53
N GLU A 178 25.02 -9.94 -2.72
CA GLU A 178 25.56 -9.17 -3.84
C GLU A 178 27.09 -9.02 -3.77
N ASN A 179 27.65 -8.86 -2.58
CA ASN A 179 29.10 -8.80 -2.40
C ASN A 179 29.75 -10.15 -2.74
N ILE A 180 29.18 -11.27 -2.25
CA ILE A 180 29.65 -12.62 -2.60
C ILE A 180 29.60 -12.84 -4.11
N ALA A 181 28.52 -12.41 -4.77
CA ALA A 181 28.40 -12.52 -6.22
C ALA A 181 29.47 -11.67 -6.94
N LYS A 182 29.73 -10.44 -6.50
CA LYS A 182 30.77 -9.57 -7.07
C LYS A 182 32.18 -10.15 -6.89
N ASP A 183 32.49 -10.64 -5.70
CA ASP A 183 33.79 -11.22 -5.37
C ASP A 183 34.10 -12.46 -6.22
N ASN A 184 33.05 -13.20 -6.61
CA ASN A 184 33.14 -14.36 -7.49
C ASN A 184 32.89 -14.05 -8.98
N GLY A 185 32.72 -12.78 -9.37
CA GLY A 185 32.47 -12.38 -10.75
C GLY A 185 31.12 -12.85 -11.33
N ILE A 186 30.15 -13.15 -10.47
CA ILE A 186 28.82 -13.67 -10.83
C ILE A 186 27.86 -12.51 -11.06
N LYS A 187 27.13 -12.56 -12.18
CA LYS A 187 26.03 -11.62 -12.45
C LYS A 187 24.71 -12.19 -11.94
N LEU A 188 24.17 -11.60 -10.89
CA LEU A 188 22.84 -11.95 -10.40
C LEU A 188 21.75 -11.46 -11.37
N PRO A 189 20.67 -12.23 -11.57
CA PRO A 189 19.50 -11.77 -12.33
C PRO A 189 18.90 -10.54 -11.65
N SER A 190 18.27 -9.67 -12.45
CA SER A 190 17.66 -8.46 -11.90
C SER A 190 16.52 -8.82 -10.97
N ASN A 191 16.53 -8.24 -9.76
CA ASN A 191 15.38 -8.32 -8.87
C ASN A 191 14.27 -7.42 -9.43
N ALA A 192 13.11 -7.99 -9.74
CA ALA A 192 11.97 -7.27 -10.33
C ALA A 192 11.48 -6.09 -9.46
N ILE A 193 11.81 -6.10 -8.16
CA ILE A 193 11.44 -5.05 -7.21
C ILE A 193 12.39 -3.86 -7.25
N TYR A 194 13.69 -4.07 -7.50
CA TYR A 194 14.70 -3.00 -7.56
C TYR A 194 14.93 -2.45 -8.96
N SER A 195 14.52 -3.16 -10.02
CA SER A 195 14.61 -2.67 -11.40
C SER A 195 13.70 -1.48 -11.71
N LEU A 196 12.78 -1.12 -10.82
CA LEU A 196 11.92 0.07 -10.96
C LEU A 196 12.58 1.35 -10.43
N ASN A 197 13.63 1.26 -9.61
CA ASN A 197 14.38 2.42 -9.11
C ASN A 197 15.59 2.79 -9.98
N SER A 198 15.78 2.12 -11.12
CA SER A 198 16.86 2.38 -12.08
C SER A 198 16.40 3.07 -13.36
N ILE A 199 15.24 3.76 -13.33
CA ILE A 199 14.75 4.63 -14.41
C ILE A 199 14.68 6.07 -13.91
#